data_AF-A0A968BNS1-F1
#
_entry.id   AF-A0A968BNS1-F1
#
_cell.length_a   1.000
_cell.length_b   1.000
_cell.length_c   1.000
_cell.angle_alpha   90.00
_cell.angle_beta   90.00
_cell.angle_gamma   90.00
#
_symmetry.space_group_name_H-M   'P 1'
#
loop_
_entity.id
_entity.type
_entity.pdbx_description
1 polymer ?
#
loop_
_entity_poly.entity_id
_entity_poly.type
_entity_poly.pdbx_seq_one_letter_code
_entity_poly.pdbx_strand_id
1 'polypeptide(L)'
;MTERQRQLSGEWTIFFLRWGVLACLVLVALLDSVHRPTGSELILFLVAIAIYNLAIALMIYLRLYFRALPVITLFADIVAVFALIHLPSSAGGYYFVFAVFPILVAALRFSWLAGLLTAGVFALEAIVHTAFAWGGGSHAALLVELTWFVVLYALTAAVAGVVSEWVPRAPQSAWRRRDAVSVLPENLRLIYDLASSLSATLNYERVLDAILDISRFGFDELGMRIGESVGMVLLYDEDGRLWPASHRNLVTRQDETRRIRGSEGIVASSISSADALIGGAPAKDPELRDFDSLRSCKSVICVPLRAGFETYGAVLFSTVRSKAYGPEHIELLTLFCNQ
;
A
#
# COMPACT_ATOMS: atom_id res chain seq x y z
N MET A 1 -0.69 10.93 -4.07
CA MET A 1 -1.48 10.61 -2.85
C MET A 1 -0.57 9.96 -1.82
N THR A 2 -0.50 10.50 -0.59
CA THR A 2 0.36 9.96 0.49
C THR A 2 -0.12 8.57 0.93
N GLU A 3 0.77 7.70 1.41
CA GLU A 3 0.43 6.39 2.00
C GLU A 3 -0.58 6.54 3.16
N ARG A 4 -0.48 7.65 3.91
CA ARG A 4 -1.47 8.10 4.89
C ARG A 4 -2.82 8.49 4.27
N GLN A 5 -2.84 9.10 3.07
CA GLN A 5 -4.08 9.38 2.32
C GLN A 5 -4.70 8.11 1.72
N ARG A 6 -3.92 7.09 1.32
CA ARG A 6 -4.48 5.79 0.89
C ARG A 6 -5.04 4.99 2.07
N GLN A 7 -4.36 5.00 3.22
CA GLN A 7 -4.89 4.40 4.45
C GLN A 7 -6.10 5.17 4.97
N LEU A 8 -6.05 6.50 5.02
CA LEU A 8 -7.23 7.33 5.31
C LEU A 8 -8.34 7.04 4.30
N SER A 9 -8.06 6.93 3.00
CA SER A 9 -9.07 6.61 1.99
C SER A 9 -9.72 5.25 2.24
N GLY A 10 -8.95 4.22 2.60
CA GLY A 10 -9.48 2.91 2.96
C GLY A 10 -10.30 2.92 4.26
N GLU A 11 -9.84 3.65 5.28
CA GLU A 11 -10.56 3.84 6.54
C GLU A 11 -11.85 4.65 6.33
N TRP A 12 -11.84 5.64 5.44
CA TRP A 12 -13.03 6.38 5.02
C TRP A 12 -13.99 5.47 4.25
N THR A 13 -13.50 4.59 3.37
CA THR A 13 -14.36 3.59 2.71
C THR A 13 -15.03 2.66 3.72
N ILE A 14 -14.28 2.15 4.70
CA ILE A 14 -14.83 1.31 5.78
C ILE A 14 -15.83 2.11 6.64
N PHE A 15 -15.55 3.38 6.91
CA PHE A 15 -16.46 4.27 7.61
C PHE A 15 -17.78 4.46 6.85
N PHE A 16 -17.74 4.77 5.56
CA PHE A 16 -18.95 4.88 4.74
C PHE A 16 -19.71 3.55 4.67
N LEU A 17 -18.99 2.42 4.58
CA LEU A 17 -19.59 1.10 4.61
C LEU A 17 -20.33 0.83 5.94
N ARG A 18 -19.76 1.23 7.09
CA ARG A 18 -20.40 1.11 8.41
C ARG A 18 -21.71 1.89 8.50
N TRP A 19 -21.74 3.12 7.99
CA TRP A 19 -22.96 3.92 7.94
C TRP A 19 -23.99 3.35 6.96
N GLY A 20 -23.53 2.80 5.82
CA GLY A 20 -24.39 2.08 4.90
C GLY A 20 -25.05 0.86 5.54
N VAL A 21 -24.28 0.07 6.32
CA VAL A 21 -24.81 -1.07 7.08
C VAL A 21 -25.81 -0.62 8.14
N LEU A 22 -25.53 0.45 8.87
CA LEU A 22 -26.45 1.00 9.86
C LEU A 22 -27.75 1.51 9.22
N ALA A 23 -27.67 2.19 8.07
CA ALA A 23 -28.84 2.61 7.31
C ALA A 23 -29.65 1.41 6.80
N CYS A 24 -28.98 0.35 6.34
CA CYS A 24 -29.62 -0.90 5.94
C CYS A 24 -30.31 -1.60 7.13
N LEU A 25 -29.68 -1.59 8.31
CA LEU A 25 -30.29 -2.09 9.55
C LEU A 25 -31.58 -1.35 9.90
N VAL A 26 -31.55 -0.01 9.82
CA VAL A 26 -32.73 0.82 10.04
C VAL A 26 -33.81 0.52 9.00
N LEU A 27 -33.44 0.36 7.73
CA LEU A 27 -34.38 0.03 6.67
C LEU A 27 -35.04 -1.35 6.89
N VAL A 28 -34.27 -2.37 7.23
CA VAL A 28 -34.78 -3.71 7.56
C VAL A 28 -35.72 -3.63 8.77
N ALA A 29 -35.35 -2.89 9.81
CA ALA A 29 -36.19 -2.68 10.99
C ALA A 29 -37.50 -1.93 10.69
N LEU A 30 -37.51 -1.03 9.69
CA LEU A 30 -38.72 -0.32 9.25
C LEU A 30 -39.62 -1.17 8.35
N LEU A 31 -39.03 -2.03 7.51
CA LEU A 31 -39.74 -2.91 6.58
C LEU A 31 -40.30 -4.15 7.26
N ASP A 32 -39.71 -4.58 8.38
CA ASP A 32 -40.24 -5.66 9.21
C ASP A 32 -41.48 -5.19 9.99
N SER A 33 -42.60 -5.18 9.27
CA SER A 33 -43.91 -4.77 9.79
C SER A 33 -44.52 -5.80 10.75
N VAL A 34 -44.01 -7.03 10.79
CA VAL A 34 -44.51 -8.15 11.62
C VAL A 34 -43.84 -8.16 12.99
N HIS A 35 -42.54 -7.85 13.05
CA HIS A 35 -41.78 -7.69 14.30
C HIS A 35 -41.36 -6.25 14.47
N ARG A 36 -42.32 -5.30 14.40
CA ARG A 36 -42.03 -3.89 14.69
C ARG A 36 -41.25 -3.82 16.00
N PRO A 37 -39.98 -3.40 15.98
CA PRO A 37 -39.18 -3.35 17.18
C PRO A 37 -39.65 -2.11 17.95
N THR A 38 -40.75 -2.25 18.67
CA THR A 38 -41.07 -1.43 19.84
C THR A 38 -40.16 -1.78 21.02
N GLY A 39 -38.95 -2.28 20.75
CA GLY A 39 -37.90 -2.52 21.72
C GLY A 39 -37.03 -1.28 21.80
N SER A 40 -37.16 -0.54 22.90
CA SER A 40 -36.15 0.43 23.33
C SER A 40 -34.73 -0.12 23.22
N GLU A 41 -34.56 -1.44 23.33
CA GLU A 41 -33.33 -2.19 23.13
C GLU A 41 -32.71 -2.03 21.73
N LEU A 42 -33.49 -2.12 20.65
CA LEU A 42 -32.95 -1.94 19.29
C LEU A 42 -32.55 -0.47 19.04
N ILE A 43 -33.35 0.47 19.55
CA ILE A 43 -33.03 1.91 19.48
C ILE A 43 -31.75 2.19 20.28
N LEU A 44 -31.63 1.64 21.49
CA LEU A 44 -30.45 1.77 22.33
C LEU A 44 -29.22 1.16 21.63
N PHE A 45 -29.37 -0.01 21.01
CA PHE A 45 -28.32 -0.64 20.22
C PHE A 45 -27.89 0.23 19.03
N LEU A 46 -28.84 0.75 18.25
CA LEU A 46 -28.58 1.65 17.13
C LEU A 46 -27.84 2.91 17.56
N VAL A 47 -28.27 3.53 18.66
CA VAL A 47 -27.61 4.70 19.24
C VAL A 47 -26.19 4.36 19.72
N ALA A 48 -26.01 3.21 20.39
CA ALA A 48 -24.71 2.76 20.85
C ALA A 48 -23.73 2.53 19.67
N ILE A 49 -24.18 1.88 18.60
CA ILE A 49 -23.36 1.67 17.38
C ILE A 49 -23.07 3.00 16.69
N ALA A 50 -24.03 3.92 16.63
CA ALA A 50 -23.83 5.24 16.06
C ALA A 50 -22.77 6.04 16.84
N ILE A 51 -22.82 6.01 18.17
CA ILE A 51 -21.82 6.63 19.05
C ILE A 51 -20.45 5.96 18.84
N TYR A 52 -20.39 4.63 18.79
CA TYR A 52 -19.16 3.87 18.53
C TYR A 52 -18.54 4.24 17.17
N ASN A 53 -19.35 4.32 16.11
CA ASN A 53 -18.88 4.71 14.79
C ASN A 53 -18.41 6.18 14.76
N LEU A 54 -19.10 7.07 15.47
CA LEU A 54 -18.68 8.47 15.62
C LEU A 54 -17.37 8.60 16.40
N ALA A 55 -17.19 7.82 17.46
CA ALA A 55 -15.94 7.79 18.24
C ALA A 55 -14.76 7.33 17.37
N ILE A 56 -14.98 6.32 16.51
CA ILE A 56 -13.96 5.90 15.53
C ILE A 56 -13.69 6.99 14.51
N ALA A 57 -14.74 7.66 13.98
CA ALA A 57 -14.57 8.78 13.07
C ALA A 57 -13.75 9.91 13.68
N LEU A 58 -14.07 10.26 14.94
CA LEU A 58 -13.37 11.28 15.69
C LEU A 58 -11.91 10.89 15.93
N MET A 59 -11.64 9.63 16.27
CA MET A 59 -10.28 9.11 16.46
C MET A 59 -9.46 9.14 15.16
N ILE A 60 -10.09 8.80 14.03
CA ILE A 60 -9.48 8.92 12.68
C ILE A 60 -9.22 10.40 12.34
N TYR A 61 -10.18 11.28 12.61
CA TYR A 61 -10.09 12.73 12.37
C TYR A 61 -8.96 13.37 13.19
N LEU A 62 -8.86 13.02 14.47
CA LEU A 62 -7.80 13.45 15.39
C LEU A 62 -6.46 12.74 15.11
N ARG A 63 -6.39 11.87 14.10
CA ARG A 63 -5.20 11.11 13.68
C ARG A 63 -4.59 10.24 14.80
N LEU A 64 -5.42 9.79 15.75
CA LEU A 64 -5.04 8.94 16.88
C LEU A 64 -4.93 7.46 16.46
N TYR A 65 -4.18 7.18 15.40
CA TYR A 65 -4.02 5.83 14.88
C TYR A 65 -2.92 5.08 15.64
N PHE A 66 -3.29 3.96 16.25
CA PHE A 66 -2.33 3.05 16.89
C PHE A 66 -2.46 1.65 16.29
N ARG A 67 -1.39 0.86 16.40
CA ARG A 67 -1.25 -0.43 15.69
C ARG A 67 -2.37 -1.44 15.97
N ALA A 68 -2.98 -1.39 17.14
CA ALA A 68 -4.05 -2.30 17.53
C ALA A 68 -5.46 -1.83 17.07
N LEU A 69 -5.61 -0.60 16.57
CA LEU A 69 -6.90 -0.04 16.16
C LEU A 69 -7.69 -0.96 15.23
N PRO A 70 -7.09 -1.48 14.14
CA PRO A 70 -7.82 -2.35 13.20
C PRO A 70 -8.39 -3.60 13.86
N VAL A 71 -7.58 -4.23 14.71
CA VAL A 71 -7.93 -5.50 15.38
C VAL A 71 -9.04 -5.25 16.39
N ILE A 72 -8.93 -4.17 17.19
CA ILE A 72 -9.96 -3.79 18.17
C ILE A 72 -11.28 -3.50 17.47
N THR A 73 -11.24 -2.75 16.36
CA THR A 73 -12.46 -2.42 15.63
C THR A 73 -13.12 -3.64 14.97
N LEU A 74 -12.34 -4.59 14.44
CA LEU A 74 -12.90 -5.85 13.93
C LEU A 74 -13.55 -6.66 15.06
N PHE A 75 -12.87 -6.76 16.21
CA PHE A 75 -13.41 -7.47 17.36
C PHE A 75 -14.72 -6.83 17.86
N ALA A 76 -14.73 -5.50 17.97
CA ALA A 76 -15.94 -4.76 18.34
C ALA A 76 -17.07 -4.94 17.31
N ASP A 77 -16.76 -5.00 16.01
CA ASP A 77 -17.77 -5.25 14.96
C ASP A 77 -18.35 -6.68 15.05
N ILE A 78 -17.53 -7.69 15.37
CA ILE A 78 -18.00 -9.06 15.61
C ILE A 78 -18.94 -9.09 16.82
N VAL A 79 -18.53 -8.49 17.94
CA VAL A 79 -19.35 -8.41 19.17
C VAL A 79 -20.65 -7.65 18.91
N ALA A 80 -20.62 -6.57 18.14
CA ALA A 80 -21.80 -5.81 17.76
C ALA A 80 -22.81 -6.66 16.99
N VAL A 81 -22.35 -7.44 16.00
CA VAL A 81 -23.24 -8.32 15.23
C VAL A 81 -23.79 -9.45 16.09
N PHE A 82 -23.00 -10.04 16.99
CA PHE A 82 -23.52 -11.02 17.95
C PHE A 82 -24.56 -10.41 18.90
N ALA A 83 -24.30 -9.22 19.43
CA ALA A 83 -25.27 -8.52 20.26
C ALA A 83 -26.58 -8.29 19.51
N LEU A 84 -26.52 -7.87 18.23
CA LEU A 84 -27.67 -7.70 17.36
C LEU A 84 -28.45 -9.01 17.14
N ILE A 85 -27.76 -10.11 16.85
CA ILE A 85 -28.37 -11.42 16.60
C ILE A 85 -29.08 -11.93 17.85
N HIS A 86 -28.55 -11.68 19.05
CA HIS A 86 -29.15 -12.12 20.31
C HIS A 86 -30.12 -11.13 20.95
N LEU A 87 -30.45 -10.01 20.30
CA LEU A 87 -31.46 -9.10 20.84
C LEU A 87 -32.81 -9.83 20.93
N PRO A 88 -33.56 -9.72 22.03
CA PRO A 88 -34.89 -10.33 22.16
C PRO A 88 -35.85 -9.98 21.01
N SER A 89 -35.69 -8.78 20.42
CA SER A 89 -36.46 -8.31 19.26
C SER A 89 -36.02 -8.90 17.91
N SER A 90 -34.96 -9.71 17.86
CA SER A 90 -34.41 -10.31 16.64
C SER A 90 -34.94 -11.72 16.37
N ALA A 91 -35.80 -12.26 17.24
CA ALA A 91 -36.30 -13.64 17.18
C ALA A 91 -36.99 -13.91 15.84
N GLY A 92 -36.28 -14.56 14.91
CA GLY A 92 -36.74 -14.89 13.55
C GLY A 92 -36.30 -13.92 12.44
N GLY A 93 -35.48 -12.92 12.75
CA GLY A 93 -35.16 -11.82 11.84
C GLY A 93 -33.93 -12.04 10.94
N TYR A 94 -33.95 -11.35 9.80
CA TYR A 94 -32.91 -11.30 8.75
C TYR A 94 -31.53 -10.75 9.21
N TYR A 95 -31.30 -10.62 10.52
CA TYR A 95 -30.14 -9.96 11.10
C TYR A 95 -28.84 -10.75 10.94
N PHE A 96 -28.93 -12.07 10.76
CA PHE A 96 -27.79 -12.94 10.42
C PHE A 96 -27.05 -12.49 9.15
N VAL A 97 -27.76 -11.84 8.20
CA VAL A 97 -27.15 -11.30 6.98
C VAL A 97 -26.08 -10.24 7.29
N PHE A 98 -26.17 -9.55 8.43
CA PHE A 98 -25.18 -8.53 8.81
C PHE A 98 -23.83 -9.10 9.21
N ALA A 99 -23.70 -10.42 9.43
CA ALA A 99 -22.40 -11.09 9.61
C ALA A 99 -21.51 -11.01 8.36
N VAL A 100 -22.08 -10.76 7.18
CA VAL A 100 -21.34 -10.49 5.94
C VAL A 100 -20.38 -9.30 6.11
N PHE A 101 -20.78 -8.28 6.88
CA PHE A 101 -19.99 -7.07 7.08
C PHE A 101 -18.63 -7.33 7.78
N PRO A 102 -18.57 -7.89 9.00
CA PRO A 102 -17.29 -8.17 9.65
C PRO A 102 -16.45 -9.20 8.89
N ILE A 103 -17.06 -10.15 8.17
CA ILE A 103 -16.33 -11.08 7.29
C ILE A 103 -15.62 -10.33 6.16
N LEU A 104 -16.33 -9.41 5.50
CA LEU A 104 -15.77 -8.57 4.45
C LEU A 104 -14.66 -7.66 4.99
N VAL A 105 -14.88 -7.01 6.13
CA VAL A 105 -13.89 -6.16 6.78
C VAL A 105 -12.63 -6.96 7.15
N ALA A 106 -12.78 -8.16 7.71
CA ALA A 106 -11.66 -9.03 8.04
C ALA A 106 -10.85 -9.43 6.80
N ALA A 107 -11.54 -9.84 5.74
CA ALA A 107 -10.93 -10.24 4.47
C ALA A 107 -10.17 -9.10 3.78
N LEU A 108 -10.77 -7.91 3.72
CA LEU A 108 -10.21 -6.74 3.06
C LEU A 108 -9.07 -6.09 3.87
N ARG A 109 -9.17 -6.08 5.20
CA ARG A 109 -8.25 -5.32 6.07
C ARG A 109 -7.04 -6.13 6.55
N PHE A 110 -7.16 -7.45 6.65
CA PHE A 110 -6.10 -8.31 7.16
C PHE A 110 -5.63 -9.31 6.10
N SER A 111 -6.47 -10.28 5.76
CA SER A 111 -6.16 -11.32 4.79
C SER A 111 -7.40 -12.15 4.48
N TRP A 112 -7.38 -12.87 3.35
CA TRP A 112 -8.42 -13.84 3.02
C TRP A 112 -8.60 -14.90 4.13
N LEU A 113 -7.51 -15.31 4.80
CA LEU A 113 -7.54 -16.20 5.97
C LEU A 113 -8.30 -15.58 7.14
N ALA A 114 -8.09 -14.29 7.44
CA ALA A 114 -8.83 -13.60 8.50
C ALA A 114 -10.33 -13.52 8.19
N GLY A 115 -10.70 -13.31 6.93
CA GLY A 115 -12.08 -13.41 6.46
C GLY A 115 -12.67 -14.80 6.69
N LEU A 116 -11.94 -15.85 6.32
CA LEU A 116 -12.37 -17.24 6.49
C LEU A 116 -12.52 -17.64 7.96
N LEU A 117 -11.60 -17.20 8.82
CA LEU A 117 -11.71 -17.40 10.27
C LEU A 117 -12.94 -16.69 10.85
N THR A 118 -13.19 -15.45 10.42
CA THR A 118 -14.36 -14.68 10.87
C THR A 118 -15.65 -15.35 10.41
N ALA A 119 -15.71 -15.85 9.18
CA ALA A 119 -16.84 -16.62 8.67
C ALA A 119 -17.05 -17.92 9.47
N GLY A 120 -15.97 -18.60 9.86
CA GLY A 120 -16.03 -19.77 10.74
C GLY A 120 -16.62 -19.47 12.11
N VAL A 121 -16.31 -18.30 12.69
CA VAL A 121 -16.89 -17.86 13.97
C VAL A 121 -18.41 -17.67 13.86
N PHE A 122 -18.90 -17.01 12.81
CA PHE A 122 -20.35 -16.85 12.59
C PHE A 122 -21.05 -18.15 12.18
N ALA A 123 -20.38 -19.03 11.43
CA ALA A 123 -20.92 -20.35 11.12
C ALA A 123 -21.07 -21.21 12.39
N LEU A 124 -20.10 -21.15 13.31
CA LEU A 124 -20.17 -21.83 14.60
C LEU A 124 -21.33 -21.29 15.45
N GLU A 125 -21.50 -19.97 15.50
CA GLU A 125 -22.62 -19.34 16.19
C GLU A 125 -23.98 -19.80 15.60
N ALA A 126 -24.12 -19.83 14.28
CA ALA A 126 -25.33 -20.34 13.63
C ALA A 126 -25.60 -21.82 13.97
N ILE A 127 -24.57 -22.68 14.01
CA ILE A 127 -24.69 -24.07 14.45
C ILE A 127 -25.18 -24.15 15.90
N VAL A 128 -24.59 -23.37 16.81
CA VAL A 128 -24.97 -23.33 18.22
C VAL A 128 -26.42 -22.86 18.37
N HIS A 129 -26.82 -21.80 17.66
CA HIS A 129 -28.18 -21.29 17.66
C HIS A 129 -29.19 -22.36 17.17
N THR A 130 -28.90 -23.04 16.06
CA THR A 130 -29.76 -24.13 15.57
C THR A 130 -29.82 -25.33 16.52
N ALA A 131 -28.72 -25.66 17.20
CA ALA A 131 -28.70 -26.72 18.20
C ALA A 131 -29.60 -26.41 19.41
N PHE A 132 -29.63 -25.16 19.87
CA PHE A 132 -30.57 -24.73 20.92
C PHE A 132 -32.03 -24.72 20.46
N ALA A 133 -32.28 -24.34 19.21
CA ALA A 133 -33.63 -24.33 18.63
C ALA A 133 -34.14 -25.75 18.25
N TRP A 134 -33.26 -26.75 18.22
CA TRP A 134 -33.55 -28.11 17.77
C TRP A 134 -34.73 -28.77 18.51
N GLY A 135 -34.92 -28.45 19.79
CA GLY A 135 -35.99 -29.03 20.61
C GLY A 135 -37.40 -28.45 20.39
N GLY A 136 -37.54 -27.34 19.65
CA GLY A 136 -38.79 -26.57 19.58
C GLY A 136 -39.39 -26.35 18.19
N GLY A 137 -38.72 -26.77 17.11
CA GLY A 137 -39.10 -26.42 15.74
C GLY A 137 -39.08 -27.58 14.75
N SER A 138 -39.45 -27.29 13.49
CA SER A 138 -39.28 -28.25 12.39
C SER A 138 -37.80 -28.41 12.06
N HIS A 139 -37.24 -29.59 12.33
CA HIS A 139 -35.82 -29.88 12.08
C HIS A 139 -35.40 -29.60 10.62
N ALA A 140 -36.29 -29.84 9.65
CA ALA A 140 -36.01 -29.57 8.25
C ALA A 140 -35.87 -28.07 7.94
N ALA A 141 -36.69 -27.22 8.56
CA ALA A 141 -36.60 -25.77 8.38
C ALA A 141 -35.31 -25.20 8.98
N LEU A 142 -34.95 -25.66 10.19
CA LEU A 142 -33.72 -25.26 10.87
C LEU A 142 -32.46 -25.65 10.08
N LEU A 143 -32.45 -26.85 9.48
CA LEU A 143 -31.33 -27.29 8.64
C LEU A 143 -31.21 -26.49 7.34
N VAL A 144 -32.33 -26.13 6.71
CA VAL A 144 -32.34 -25.27 5.51
C VAL A 144 -31.82 -23.87 5.85
N GLU A 145 -32.26 -23.30 6.96
CA GLU A 145 -31.82 -21.99 7.43
C GLU A 145 -30.32 -21.97 7.76
N LEU A 146 -29.83 -22.98 8.47
CA LEU A 146 -28.40 -23.16 8.74
C LEU A 146 -27.59 -23.26 7.45
N THR A 147 -28.06 -24.06 6.50
CA THR A 147 -27.38 -24.26 5.21
C THR A 147 -27.27 -22.93 4.46
N TRP A 148 -28.35 -22.14 4.45
CA TRP A 148 -28.35 -20.82 3.82
C TRP A 148 -27.31 -19.87 4.44
N PHE A 149 -27.23 -19.80 5.77
CA PHE A 149 -26.25 -18.95 6.45
C PHE A 149 -24.81 -19.40 6.21
N VAL A 150 -24.53 -20.70 6.31
CA VAL A 150 -23.18 -21.24 6.06
C VAL A 150 -22.75 -20.97 4.62
N VAL A 151 -23.64 -21.17 3.65
CA VAL A 151 -23.36 -20.86 2.23
C VAL A 151 -23.11 -19.37 2.04
N LEU A 152 -23.93 -18.50 2.64
CA LEU A 152 -23.76 -17.05 2.55
C LEU A 152 -22.40 -16.60 3.10
N TYR A 153 -22.00 -17.11 4.28
CA TYR A 153 -20.74 -16.72 4.91
C TYR A 153 -19.53 -17.27 4.16
N ALA A 154 -19.60 -18.52 3.69
CA ALA A 154 -18.56 -19.13 2.87
C ALA A 154 -18.37 -18.40 1.53
N LEU A 155 -19.48 -18.06 0.86
CA LEU A 155 -19.45 -17.32 -0.40
C LEU A 155 -18.92 -15.90 -0.18
N THR A 156 -19.30 -15.24 0.90
CA THR A 156 -18.76 -13.92 1.27
C THR A 156 -17.25 -13.99 1.49
N ALA A 157 -16.76 -14.98 2.25
CA ALA A 157 -15.33 -15.16 2.47
C ALA A 157 -14.58 -15.48 1.18
N ALA A 158 -15.15 -16.30 0.29
CA ALA A 158 -14.57 -16.65 -1.00
C ALA A 158 -14.49 -15.44 -1.94
N VAL A 159 -15.58 -14.70 -2.11
CA VAL A 159 -15.62 -13.47 -2.93
C VAL A 159 -14.66 -12.44 -2.37
N ALA A 160 -14.66 -12.22 -1.06
CA ALA A 160 -13.74 -11.27 -0.44
C ALA A 160 -12.28 -11.73 -0.56
N GLY A 161 -12.02 -13.04 -0.51
CA GLY A 161 -10.72 -13.65 -0.77
C GLY A 161 -10.22 -13.33 -2.17
N VAL A 162 -11.03 -13.63 -3.18
CA VAL A 162 -10.72 -13.32 -4.60
C VAL A 162 -10.53 -11.82 -4.78
N VAL A 163 -11.49 -10.98 -4.37
CA VAL A 163 -11.40 -9.51 -4.48
C VAL A 163 -10.15 -8.97 -3.79
N SER A 164 -9.75 -9.54 -2.65
CA SER A 164 -8.53 -9.13 -1.95
C SER A 164 -7.22 -9.54 -2.64
N GLU A 165 -7.26 -10.43 -3.65
CA GLU A 165 -6.13 -10.68 -4.57
C GLU A 165 -6.09 -9.68 -5.72
N TRP A 166 -7.27 -9.24 -6.21
CA TRP A 166 -7.37 -8.23 -7.29
C TRP A 166 -7.18 -6.80 -6.81
N VAL A 167 -7.53 -6.51 -5.56
CA VAL A 167 -7.22 -5.25 -4.89
C VAL A 167 -5.77 -5.34 -4.43
N PRO A 168 -4.83 -4.53 -4.96
CA PRO A 168 -3.44 -4.57 -4.54
C PRO A 168 -3.36 -4.30 -3.04
N ARG A 169 -3.15 -5.35 -2.25
CA ARG A 169 -2.92 -5.21 -0.81
C ARG A 169 -1.70 -4.32 -0.65
N ALA A 170 -1.87 -3.12 -0.11
CA ALA A 170 -0.74 -2.35 0.38
C ALA A 170 -0.03 -3.26 1.41
N PRO A 171 1.20 -3.74 1.15
CA PRO A 171 1.76 -4.83 1.91
C PRO A 171 1.94 -4.41 3.37
N GLN A 172 1.16 -5.01 4.27
CA GLN A 172 1.32 -4.89 5.72
C GLN A 172 2.65 -5.51 6.22
N SER A 173 3.54 -5.96 5.34
CA SER A 173 4.92 -6.38 5.64
C SER A 173 5.97 -5.32 5.28
N ALA A 174 5.59 -4.21 4.63
CA ALA A 174 6.47 -3.08 4.34
C ALA A 174 6.72 -2.15 5.57
N TRP A 175 6.02 -2.40 6.70
CA TRP A 175 6.16 -1.63 7.94
C TRP A 175 7.52 -1.76 8.66
N ARG A 176 8.47 -2.55 8.12
CA ARG A 176 9.85 -2.58 8.64
C ARG A 176 10.84 -1.74 7.83
N ARG A 177 10.42 -1.07 6.75
CA ARG A 177 11.39 -0.38 5.87
C ARG A 177 11.05 1.05 5.45
N ARG A 178 9.84 1.56 5.73
CA ARG A 178 9.41 2.90 5.26
C ARG A 178 9.30 4.03 6.30
N ASP A 179 9.55 3.77 7.58
CA ASP A 179 9.48 4.85 8.59
C ASP A 179 10.64 5.87 8.49
N ALA A 180 11.58 5.72 7.56
CA ALA A 180 12.64 6.70 7.31
C ALA A 180 12.25 7.81 6.31
N VAL A 181 11.14 7.71 5.55
CA VAL A 181 10.84 8.69 4.48
C VAL A 181 9.36 9.07 4.46
N SER A 182 8.89 9.79 5.48
CA SER A 182 7.64 10.56 5.33
C SER A 182 7.62 11.84 6.16
N VAL A 183 8.47 12.81 5.79
CA VAL A 183 8.28 14.20 6.17
C VAL A 183 8.46 15.08 4.93
N LEU A 184 7.42 15.18 4.10
CA LEU A 184 7.29 16.32 3.19
C LEU A 184 5.98 17.06 3.54
N PRO A 185 6.06 18.20 4.25
CA PRO A 185 4.87 18.90 4.72
C PRO A 185 4.00 19.43 3.56
N GLU A 186 2.70 19.66 3.82
CA GLU A 186 1.66 19.99 2.80
C GLU A 186 1.99 21.25 1.97
N ASN A 187 2.79 22.16 2.51
CA ASN A 187 3.36 23.31 1.79
C ASN A 187 4.33 22.89 0.66
N LEU A 188 5.09 21.80 0.81
CA LEU A 188 5.94 21.30 -0.27
C LEU A 188 5.13 20.70 -1.41
N ARG A 189 3.92 20.19 -1.18
CA ARG A 189 3.04 19.68 -2.27
C ARG A 189 2.48 20.78 -3.14
N LEU A 190 2.05 21.90 -2.55
CA LEU A 190 1.61 23.07 -3.31
C LEU A 190 2.79 23.74 -4.03
N ILE A 191 3.98 23.76 -3.43
CA ILE A 191 5.21 24.18 -4.10
C ILE A 191 5.58 23.19 -5.22
N TYR A 192 5.32 21.89 -5.07
CA TYR A 192 5.59 20.86 -6.08
C TYR A 192 4.58 20.89 -7.25
N ASP A 193 3.31 21.18 -7.01
CA ASP A 193 2.28 21.36 -8.05
C ASP A 193 2.47 22.69 -8.80
N LEU A 194 2.90 23.75 -8.10
CA LEU A 194 3.33 25.00 -8.72
C LEU A 194 4.66 24.80 -9.45
N ALA A 195 5.60 24.03 -8.89
CA ALA A 195 6.86 23.70 -9.53
C ALA A 195 6.67 22.79 -10.73
N SER A 196 5.70 21.87 -10.77
CA SER A 196 5.41 21.02 -11.93
C SER A 196 4.75 21.82 -13.06
N SER A 197 3.88 22.77 -12.72
CA SER A 197 3.31 23.73 -13.68
C SER A 197 4.36 24.74 -14.17
N LEU A 198 5.34 25.10 -13.33
CA LEU A 198 6.53 25.89 -13.68
C LEU A 198 7.62 25.05 -14.35
N SER A 199 7.62 23.71 -14.20
CA SER A 199 8.58 22.76 -14.79
C SER A 199 8.30 22.52 -16.26
N ALA A 200 7.10 22.89 -16.73
CA ALA A 200 6.89 23.16 -18.16
C ALA A 200 7.79 24.30 -18.68
N THR A 201 8.46 25.04 -17.78
CA THR A 201 9.39 26.14 -18.10
C THR A 201 10.73 26.10 -17.33
N LEU A 202 10.95 25.15 -16.40
CA LEU A 202 12.16 25.05 -15.57
C LEU A 202 13.00 23.84 -15.98
N ASN A 203 14.22 24.15 -16.42
CA ASN A 203 15.24 23.26 -16.94
C ASN A 203 15.34 21.92 -16.17
N TYR A 204 15.01 20.81 -16.84
CA TYR A 204 15.07 19.44 -16.34
C TYR A 204 16.46 19.08 -15.76
N GLU A 205 17.53 19.72 -16.23
CA GLU A 205 18.88 19.59 -15.67
C GLU A 205 18.93 19.92 -14.17
N ARG A 206 18.16 20.91 -13.71
CA ARG A 206 18.10 21.29 -12.28
C ARG A 206 17.43 20.22 -11.42
N VAL A 207 16.47 19.48 -11.98
CA VAL A 207 15.79 18.38 -11.27
C VAL A 207 16.73 17.19 -11.14
N LEU A 208 17.45 16.86 -12.22
CA LEU A 208 18.46 15.79 -12.21
C LEU A 208 19.62 16.09 -11.27
N ASP A 209 20.06 17.35 -11.23
CA ASP A 209 21.05 17.83 -10.27
C ASP A 209 20.60 17.65 -8.82
N ALA A 210 19.34 18.00 -8.52
CA ALA A 210 18.78 17.80 -7.19
C ALA A 210 18.71 16.32 -6.80
N ILE A 211 18.37 15.42 -7.74
CA ILE A 211 18.37 13.97 -7.52
C ILE A 211 19.78 13.46 -7.16
N LEU A 212 20.82 13.90 -7.89
CA LEU A 212 22.20 13.53 -7.59
C LEU A 212 22.65 14.06 -6.22
N ASP A 213 22.27 15.28 -5.86
CA ASP A 213 22.65 15.88 -4.58
C ASP A 213 21.95 15.20 -3.40
N ILE A 214 20.66 14.89 -3.51
CA ILE A 214 19.89 14.18 -2.47
C ILE A 214 20.40 12.74 -2.30
N SER A 215 20.66 12.04 -3.40
CA SER A 215 21.21 10.68 -3.36
C SER A 215 22.57 10.64 -2.66
N ARG A 216 23.40 11.66 -2.89
CA ARG A 216 24.70 11.81 -2.21
C ARG A 216 24.53 12.00 -0.70
N PHE A 217 23.56 12.79 -0.24
CA PHE A 217 23.30 12.96 1.19
C PHE A 217 22.83 11.66 1.85
N GLY A 218 21.93 10.91 1.19
CA GLY A 218 21.49 9.62 1.72
C GLY A 218 22.62 8.57 1.78
N PHE A 219 23.60 8.64 0.88
CA PHE A 219 24.78 7.76 0.95
C PHE A 219 25.76 8.13 2.06
N ASP A 220 25.89 9.42 2.42
CA ASP A 220 26.72 9.85 3.54
C ASP A 220 26.17 9.34 4.88
N GLU A 221 24.85 9.36 5.06
CA GLU A 221 24.16 8.75 6.21
C GLU A 221 24.36 7.22 6.27
N LEU A 222 24.50 6.56 5.13
CA LEU A 222 24.78 5.12 5.02
C LEU A 222 26.29 4.79 5.09
N GLY A 223 27.14 5.76 5.43
CA GLY A 223 28.57 5.55 5.69
C GLY A 223 29.49 5.62 4.45
N MET A 224 28.99 6.11 3.31
CA MET A 224 29.78 6.42 2.13
C MET A 224 30.25 7.88 2.17
N ARG A 225 31.56 8.09 2.37
CA ARG A 225 32.11 9.44 2.52
C ARG A 225 31.99 10.28 1.24
N ILE A 226 31.70 11.56 1.45
CA ILE A 226 31.73 12.61 0.42
C ILE A 226 33.07 12.58 -0.34
N GLY A 227 32.99 12.45 -1.68
CA GLY A 227 34.15 12.52 -2.59
C GLY A 227 34.72 11.17 -3.05
N GLU A 228 34.25 10.05 -2.51
CA GLU A 228 34.68 8.69 -2.92
C GLU A 228 33.78 8.05 -3.99
N SER A 229 32.79 8.79 -4.49
CA SER A 229 31.80 8.33 -5.46
C SER A 229 31.65 9.27 -6.65
N VAL A 230 31.53 8.69 -7.85
CA VAL A 230 31.20 9.35 -9.11
C VAL A 230 29.73 9.08 -9.42
N GLY A 231 28.93 10.12 -9.58
CA GLY A 231 27.51 10.03 -9.92
C GLY A 231 27.24 10.62 -11.30
N MET A 232 26.38 9.98 -12.10
CA MET A 232 25.93 10.54 -13.36
C MET A 232 24.50 10.12 -13.70
N VAL A 233 23.79 10.99 -14.39
CA VAL A 233 22.52 10.72 -15.03
C VAL A 233 22.75 10.59 -16.52
N LEU A 234 22.40 9.44 -17.07
CA LEU A 234 22.45 9.13 -18.49
C LEU A 234 21.04 9.24 -19.07
N LEU A 235 20.85 10.05 -20.11
CA LEU A 235 19.58 10.18 -20.83
C LEU A 235 19.73 9.78 -22.30
N TYR A 236 18.65 9.30 -22.91
CA TYR A 236 18.62 9.08 -24.36
C TYR A 236 18.66 10.41 -25.12
N ASP A 237 19.49 10.48 -26.16
CA ASP A 237 19.45 11.52 -27.19
C ASP A 237 18.54 11.12 -28.35
N GLU A 238 18.40 12.01 -29.34
CA GLU A 238 17.58 11.80 -30.53
C GLU A 238 18.07 10.61 -31.39
N ASP A 239 19.35 10.26 -31.28
CA ASP A 239 19.99 9.14 -31.98
C ASP A 239 19.87 7.81 -31.19
N GLY A 240 19.16 7.82 -30.07
CA GLY A 240 18.96 6.65 -29.21
C GLY A 240 20.19 6.24 -28.42
N ARG A 241 21.16 7.14 -28.22
CA ARG A 241 22.36 6.93 -27.41
C ARG A 241 22.23 7.61 -26.05
N LEU A 242 22.85 7.02 -25.05
CA LEU A 242 22.86 7.52 -23.68
C LEU A 242 23.99 8.53 -23.47
N TRP A 243 23.64 9.66 -22.87
CA TRP A 243 24.56 10.74 -22.62
C TRP A 243 24.52 11.29 -21.19
N PRO A 244 25.66 11.72 -20.60
CA PRO A 244 25.69 12.29 -19.27
C PRO A 244 25.01 13.67 -19.22
N ALA A 245 23.72 13.69 -18.90
CA ALA A 245 22.91 14.91 -18.80
C ALA A 245 23.20 15.70 -17.51
N SER A 246 23.58 15.01 -16.46
CA SER A 246 24.06 15.61 -15.21
C SER A 246 25.07 14.70 -14.56
N HIS A 247 26.03 15.26 -13.83
CA HIS A 247 27.10 14.49 -13.19
C HIS A 247 27.64 15.15 -11.92
N ARG A 248 28.29 14.33 -11.09
CA ARG A 248 29.04 14.72 -9.90
C ARG A 248 30.36 13.96 -9.86
N ASN A 249 31.44 14.68 -9.55
CA ASN A 249 32.78 14.12 -9.40
C ASN A 249 33.32 13.37 -10.64
N LEU A 250 32.89 13.75 -11.85
CA LEU A 250 33.64 13.39 -13.06
C LEU A 250 34.98 14.12 -13.02
N VAL A 251 36.07 13.37 -13.20
CA VAL A 251 37.44 13.88 -13.12
C VAL A 251 37.91 14.35 -14.50
N THR A 252 37.43 13.69 -15.55
CA THR A 252 37.84 13.94 -16.94
C THR A 252 36.74 14.66 -17.72
N ARG A 253 37.01 15.85 -18.27
CA ARG A 253 36.02 16.60 -19.08
C ARG A 253 35.56 15.88 -20.34
N GLN A 254 36.39 15.03 -20.93
CA GLN A 254 36.00 14.24 -22.12
C GLN A 254 34.84 13.28 -21.81
N ASP A 255 34.70 12.86 -20.56
CA ASP A 255 33.61 11.98 -20.12
C ASP A 255 32.25 12.71 -20.15
N GLU A 256 32.22 14.04 -19.96
CA GLU A 256 30.97 14.84 -19.97
C GLU A 256 30.26 14.78 -21.33
N THR A 257 31.05 14.72 -22.40
CA THR A 257 30.54 14.65 -23.79
C THR A 257 30.45 13.23 -24.34
N ARG A 258 30.83 12.21 -23.56
CA ARG A 258 30.85 10.82 -24.03
C ARG A 258 29.42 10.31 -24.25
N ARG A 259 29.26 9.37 -25.18
CA ARG A 259 27.98 8.75 -25.54
C ARG A 259 28.14 7.23 -25.54
N ILE A 260 27.20 6.52 -24.94
CA ILE A 260 27.16 5.04 -24.95
C ILE A 260 25.88 4.55 -25.60
N ARG A 261 25.83 3.29 -26.02
CA ARG A 261 24.64 2.74 -26.68
C ARG A 261 23.58 2.27 -25.68
N GLY A 262 23.97 1.91 -24.45
CA GLY A 262 23.06 1.30 -23.48
C GLY A 262 22.60 -0.09 -23.93
N SER A 263 23.40 -0.78 -24.75
CA SER A 263 23.05 -2.06 -25.37
C SER A 263 23.70 -3.26 -24.68
N GLU A 264 24.82 -3.04 -23.98
CA GLU A 264 25.54 -4.08 -23.24
C GLU A 264 25.92 -3.58 -21.83
N GLY A 265 26.25 -4.53 -20.94
CA GLY A 265 26.71 -4.21 -19.59
C GLY A 265 25.57 -3.90 -18.61
N ILE A 266 25.93 -3.28 -17.49
CA ILE A 266 24.98 -3.03 -16.39
C ILE A 266 23.89 -2.03 -16.77
N VAL A 267 24.19 -1.05 -17.62
CA VAL A 267 23.23 -0.03 -18.05
C VAL A 267 22.12 -0.66 -18.87
N ALA A 268 22.48 -1.46 -19.88
CA ALA A 268 21.53 -2.22 -20.69
C ALA A 268 20.70 -3.20 -19.86
N SER A 269 21.35 -3.90 -18.92
CA SER A 269 20.68 -4.86 -18.04
C SER A 269 19.66 -4.16 -17.14
N SER A 270 20.00 -2.99 -16.60
CA SER A 270 19.14 -2.21 -15.71
C SER A 270 17.93 -1.64 -16.45
N ILE A 271 18.14 -1.13 -17.67
CA ILE A 271 17.06 -0.62 -18.52
C ILE A 271 16.11 -1.75 -18.98
N SER A 272 16.66 -2.89 -19.40
CA SER A 272 15.84 -4.01 -19.92
C SER A 272 15.08 -4.77 -18.84
N SER A 273 15.68 -4.99 -17.66
CA SER A 273 15.00 -5.56 -16.50
C SER A 273 14.06 -4.58 -15.82
N ALA A 274 14.26 -3.27 -16.06
CA ALA A 274 13.61 -2.19 -15.37
C ALA A 274 13.79 -2.20 -13.84
N ASP A 275 14.89 -2.80 -13.39
CA ASP A 275 15.29 -2.94 -12.00
C ASP A 275 16.64 -2.26 -11.74
N ALA A 276 16.82 -1.82 -10.49
CA ALA A 276 18.10 -1.35 -9.99
C ALA A 276 19.09 -2.52 -9.83
N LEU A 277 20.27 -2.38 -10.42
CA LEU A 277 21.31 -3.41 -10.41
C LEU A 277 22.58 -2.91 -9.73
N ILE A 278 23.21 -3.80 -8.96
CA ILE A 278 24.55 -3.58 -8.41
C ILE A 278 25.55 -4.40 -9.21
N GLY A 279 26.57 -3.73 -9.72
CA GLY A 279 27.69 -4.32 -10.45
C GLY A 279 29.02 -4.19 -9.72
N GLY A 280 30.01 -4.88 -10.27
CA GLY A 280 31.40 -4.82 -9.82
C GLY A 280 32.12 -3.58 -10.35
N ALA A 281 33.39 -3.73 -10.72
CA ALA A 281 34.22 -2.63 -11.20
C ALA A 281 33.75 -2.16 -12.60
N PRO A 282 33.40 -0.87 -12.78
CA PRO A 282 33.07 -0.30 -14.09
C PRO A 282 34.14 -0.54 -15.17
N ALA A 283 35.42 -0.63 -14.79
CA ALA A 283 36.51 -0.94 -15.70
C ALA A 283 36.39 -2.30 -16.43
N LYS A 284 35.55 -3.21 -15.91
CA LYS A 284 35.27 -4.52 -16.53
C LYS A 284 33.96 -4.54 -17.32
N ASP A 285 33.17 -3.48 -17.24
CA ASP A 285 31.90 -3.36 -17.97
C ASP A 285 32.19 -2.98 -19.44
N PRO A 286 31.47 -3.56 -20.43
CA PRO A 286 31.75 -3.35 -21.84
C PRO A 286 31.57 -1.89 -22.29
N GLU A 287 30.66 -1.15 -21.66
CA GLU A 287 30.37 0.25 -21.98
C GLU A 287 30.95 1.22 -20.95
N LEU A 288 30.88 0.92 -19.64
CA LEU A 288 31.36 1.85 -18.62
C LEU A 288 32.89 1.97 -18.53
N ARG A 289 33.64 0.99 -19.06
CA ARG A 289 35.13 1.06 -19.14
C ARG A 289 35.65 2.22 -19.97
N ASP A 290 34.80 2.79 -20.82
CA ASP A 290 35.13 3.88 -21.71
C ASP A 290 35.20 5.23 -20.97
N PHE A 291 34.61 5.33 -19.78
CA PHE A 291 34.68 6.51 -18.92
C PHE A 291 35.95 6.47 -18.07
N ASP A 292 36.87 7.39 -18.31
CA ASP A 292 38.15 7.43 -17.59
C ASP A 292 37.95 7.72 -16.08
N SER A 293 36.95 8.53 -15.75
CA SER A 293 36.56 8.86 -14.38
C SER A 293 36.08 7.65 -13.57
N LEU A 294 35.67 6.56 -14.24
CA LEU A 294 35.17 5.34 -13.58
C LEU A 294 36.25 4.26 -13.40
N ARG A 295 37.46 4.43 -13.95
CA ARG A 295 38.51 3.39 -13.92
C ARG A 295 38.94 2.97 -12.51
N SER A 296 38.98 3.91 -11.57
CA SER A 296 39.37 3.66 -10.18
C SER A 296 38.24 3.05 -9.34
N CYS A 297 37.01 3.03 -9.86
CA CYS A 297 35.84 2.51 -9.17
C CYS A 297 35.83 0.97 -9.17
N LYS A 298 35.39 0.38 -8.05
CA LYS A 298 35.34 -1.07 -7.81
C LYS A 298 33.93 -1.61 -7.64
N SER A 299 32.95 -0.73 -7.46
CA SER A 299 31.54 -1.08 -7.35
C SER A 299 30.70 -0.02 -8.07
N VAL A 300 29.59 -0.45 -8.64
CA VAL A 300 28.63 0.43 -9.31
C VAL A 300 27.21 0.03 -8.97
N ILE A 301 26.32 1.01 -8.89
CA ILE A 301 24.88 0.81 -8.84
C ILE A 301 24.26 1.59 -10.00
N CYS A 302 23.34 0.95 -10.71
CA CYS A 302 22.66 1.48 -11.87
C CYS A 302 21.16 1.34 -11.65
N VAL A 303 20.41 2.43 -11.85
CA VAL A 303 18.96 2.47 -11.65
C VAL A 303 18.31 3.09 -12.88
N PRO A 304 17.30 2.45 -13.49
CA PRO A 304 16.67 3.01 -14.69
C PRO A 304 15.81 4.22 -14.32
N LEU A 305 15.84 5.25 -15.16
CA LEU A 305 14.96 6.42 -15.05
C LEU A 305 13.67 6.17 -15.81
N ARG A 306 12.56 6.10 -15.08
CA ARG A 306 11.25 5.77 -15.65
C ARG A 306 10.22 6.78 -15.23
N ALA A 307 9.38 7.19 -16.18
CA ALA A 307 8.12 7.87 -15.91
C ALA A 307 7.00 7.05 -16.56
N GLY A 308 6.17 6.41 -15.74
CA GLY A 308 5.16 5.47 -16.22
C GLY A 308 5.77 4.24 -16.90
N PHE A 309 5.45 4.01 -18.17
CA PHE A 309 5.94 2.87 -18.96
C PHE A 309 7.19 3.18 -19.78
N GLU A 310 7.58 4.45 -19.88
CA GLU A 310 8.70 4.91 -20.69
C GLU A 310 9.99 4.98 -19.87
N THR A 311 11.10 4.53 -20.48
CA THR A 311 12.44 4.62 -19.88
C THR A 311 13.24 5.72 -20.59
N TYR A 312 13.59 6.75 -19.83
CA TYR A 312 14.30 7.92 -20.35
C TYR A 312 15.82 7.78 -20.27
N GLY A 313 16.31 6.82 -19.49
CA GLY A 313 17.73 6.52 -19.36
C GLY A 313 18.05 5.80 -18.06
N ALA A 314 19.18 6.13 -17.43
CA ALA A 314 19.63 5.51 -16.18
C ALA A 314 20.46 6.45 -15.30
N VAL A 315 20.36 6.30 -14.00
CA VAL A 315 21.26 6.93 -13.02
C VAL A 315 22.31 5.93 -12.58
N LEU A 316 23.55 6.37 -12.53
CA LEU A 316 24.70 5.57 -12.15
C LEU A 316 25.43 6.21 -10.96
N PHE A 317 25.76 5.41 -9.96
CA PHE A 317 26.72 5.78 -8.92
C PHE A 317 27.83 4.74 -8.84
N SER A 318 29.07 5.17 -8.98
CA SER A 318 30.27 4.33 -8.89
C SER A 318 31.14 4.77 -7.73
N THR A 319 31.83 3.85 -7.06
CA THR A 319 32.74 4.18 -5.95
C THR A 319 34.01 3.33 -6.00
N VAL A 320 35.09 3.89 -5.44
CA VAL A 320 36.40 3.22 -5.29
C VAL A 320 36.40 2.06 -4.28
N ARG A 321 35.36 1.97 -3.44
CA ARG A 321 35.18 0.86 -2.50
C ARG A 321 34.60 -0.38 -3.20
N SER A 322 35.09 -1.56 -2.83
CA SER A 322 34.53 -2.82 -3.32
C SER A 322 33.32 -3.23 -2.48
N LYS A 323 32.27 -3.76 -3.13
CA LYS A 323 31.02 -4.20 -2.47
C LYS A 323 30.40 -3.12 -1.57
N ALA A 324 30.43 -1.88 -2.04
CA ALA A 324 29.96 -0.73 -1.26
C ALA A 324 28.44 -0.62 -1.24
N TYR A 325 27.78 -1.11 -2.29
CA TYR A 325 26.33 -1.03 -2.43
C TYR A 325 25.65 -2.30 -1.90
N GLY A 326 24.57 -2.09 -1.18
CA GLY A 326 23.68 -3.12 -0.68
C GLY A 326 22.21 -2.84 -1.04
N PRO A 327 21.27 -3.67 -0.56
CA PRO A 327 19.86 -3.56 -0.88
C PRO A 327 19.24 -2.22 -0.45
N GLU A 328 19.72 -1.63 0.65
CA GLU A 328 19.29 -0.29 1.11
C GLU A 328 19.63 0.82 0.11
N HIS A 329 20.73 0.71 -0.62
CA HIS A 329 21.15 1.68 -1.63
C HIS A 329 20.26 1.58 -2.89
N ILE A 330 19.89 0.35 -3.27
CA ILE A 330 18.90 0.10 -4.34
C ILE A 330 17.57 0.76 -4.00
N GLU A 331 17.06 0.52 -2.80
CA GLU A 331 15.77 1.06 -2.37
C GLU A 331 15.76 2.58 -2.38
N LEU A 332 16.81 3.21 -1.82
CA LEU A 332 16.95 4.67 -1.81
C LEU A 332 16.91 5.26 -3.22
N LEU A 333 17.74 4.76 -4.14
CA LEU A 333 17.81 5.30 -5.49
C LEU A 333 16.54 5.04 -6.31
N THR A 334 15.91 3.88 -6.13
CA THR A 334 14.69 3.53 -6.85
C THR A 334 13.54 4.47 -6.49
N LEU A 335 13.48 4.96 -5.24
CA LEU A 335 12.49 5.95 -4.80
C LEU A 335 12.58 7.27 -5.58
N PHE A 336 13.78 7.69 -6.00
CA PHE A 336 13.97 8.94 -6.75
C PHE A 336 13.89 8.76 -8.27
N CYS A 337 14.21 7.57 -8.78
CA CYS A 337 14.32 7.32 -10.21
C CYS A 337 13.03 6.79 -10.87
N ASN A 338 12.04 6.39 -10.08
CA ASN A 338 10.79 5.76 -10.55
C ASN A 338 9.55 6.59 -10.22
N GLN A 339 9.54 7.88 -10.59
CA GLN A 339 8.44 8.81 -10.29
C GLN A 339 7.75 9.36 -11.53
#